data_AF-A0A8T5MBS8-F1
#
_entry.id   AF-A0A8T5MBS8-F1
#
_cell.length_a   1.000
_cell.length_b   1.000
_cell.length_c   1.000
_cell.angle_alpha   90.00
_cell.angle_beta   90.00
_cell.angle_gamma   90.00
#
_symmetry.space_group_name_H-M   'P 1'
#
loop_
_entity.id
_entity.type
_entity.pdbx_description
1 polymer ?
#
loop_
_entity_poly.entity_id
_entity_poly.type
_entity_poly.pdbx_seq_one_letter_code
_entity_poly.pdbx_strand_id
1 'polypeptide(L)'
;MKPSKKTIRELEKYHDKKKVVKVKDMKDFFLKKEPKNNNLVYEVFIKNYSPMNFALTILNPGTVGKEFYMTKGHVHKTKMQEFYILLEGKGKLILQKGALKEINLKKKELNLVPSGFAHRLINTGKTKLKVLTIYHEDSKPQYGVKFKKRFNKK
;
A
#
# COMPACT_ATOMS: atom_id res chain seq x y z
N MET A 1 -14.21 -8.82 20.98
CA MET A 1 -13.55 -8.80 19.64
C MET A 1 -12.61 -7.59 19.58
N LYS A 2 -11.32 -7.72 19.20
CA LYS A 2 -10.41 -6.56 19.08
C LYS A 2 -10.99 -5.55 18.05
N PRO A 3 -11.11 -4.25 18.35
CA PRO A 3 -11.82 -3.28 17.49
C PRO A 3 -11.40 -3.31 16.02
N SER A 4 -10.11 -3.49 15.73
CA SER A 4 -9.58 -3.51 14.36
C SER A 4 -10.11 -4.66 13.49
N LYS A 5 -10.45 -5.82 14.07
CA LYS A 5 -11.04 -6.93 13.30
C LYS A 5 -12.45 -6.60 12.81
N LYS A 6 -13.21 -5.78 13.56
CA LYS A 6 -14.54 -5.30 13.16
C LYS A 6 -14.41 -4.38 11.94
N THR A 7 -13.56 -3.36 12.04
CA THR A 7 -13.32 -2.38 10.97
C THR A 7 -12.84 -3.02 9.68
N ILE A 8 -11.91 -3.99 9.75
CA ILE A 8 -11.44 -4.72 8.56
C ILE A 8 -12.61 -5.40 7.85
N ARG A 9 -13.43 -6.17 8.59
CA ARG A 9 -14.57 -6.90 8.02
C ARG A 9 -15.62 -5.95 7.43
N GLU A 10 -15.87 -4.82 8.08
CA GLU A 10 -16.80 -3.81 7.59
C GLU A 10 -16.33 -3.20 6.27
N LEU A 11 -15.06 -2.81 6.16
CA LEU A 11 -14.51 -2.26 4.92
C LEU A 11 -14.42 -3.32 3.81
N GLU A 12 -14.09 -4.57 4.13
CA GLU A 12 -14.14 -5.67 3.16
C GLU A 12 -15.57 -5.90 2.63
N LYS A 13 -16.59 -5.81 3.49
CA LYS A 13 -17.99 -6.10 3.14
C LYS A 13 -18.73 -4.93 2.47
N TYR A 14 -18.53 -3.70 2.95
CA TYR A 14 -19.36 -2.53 2.60
C TYR A 14 -18.61 -1.45 1.80
N HIS A 15 -17.58 -1.84 1.06
CA HIS A 15 -16.83 -0.94 0.17
C HIS A 15 -17.67 -0.48 -1.03
N ASP A 16 -17.35 0.69 -1.57
CA ASP A 16 -17.96 1.21 -2.79
C ASP A 16 -17.16 0.78 -4.04
N LYS A 17 -15.84 0.58 -3.87
CA LYS A 17 -14.95 0.13 -4.96
C LYS A 17 -13.94 -0.89 -4.45
N LYS A 18 -13.62 -1.87 -5.29
CA LYS A 18 -12.56 -2.85 -5.04
C LYS A 18 -11.56 -2.86 -6.18
N LYS A 19 -10.27 -2.88 -5.84
CA LYS A 19 -9.17 -3.08 -6.78
C LYS A 19 -8.41 -4.35 -6.41
N VAL A 20 -8.08 -5.14 -7.43
CA VAL A 20 -7.30 -6.37 -7.29
C VAL A 20 -6.05 -6.21 -8.16
N VAL A 21 -4.88 -6.50 -7.60
CA VAL A 21 -3.60 -6.39 -8.31
C VAL A 21 -2.84 -7.70 -8.16
N LYS A 22 -2.62 -8.37 -9.28
CA LYS A 22 -1.85 -9.61 -9.38
C LYS A 22 -0.44 -9.31 -9.88
N VAL A 23 0.41 -10.33 -9.83
CA VAL A 23 1.82 -10.21 -10.21
C VAL A 23 1.99 -9.76 -11.67
N LYS A 24 1.15 -10.20 -12.61
CA LYS A 24 1.20 -9.74 -14.01
C LYS A 24 0.97 -8.23 -14.17
N ASP A 25 0.17 -7.64 -13.29
CA ASP A 25 -0.17 -6.21 -13.30
C ASP A 25 0.98 -5.34 -12.75
N MET A 26 2.04 -5.99 -12.27
CA MET A 26 3.20 -5.43 -11.57
C MET A 26 4.52 -5.66 -12.33
N LYS A 27 4.49 -6.17 -13.58
CA LYS A 27 5.69 -6.57 -14.34
C LYS A 27 6.77 -5.49 -14.43
N ASP A 28 6.38 -4.22 -14.56
CA ASP A 28 7.28 -3.08 -14.68
C ASP A 28 7.73 -2.49 -13.33
N PHE A 29 7.17 -3.01 -12.23
CA PHE A 29 7.44 -2.54 -10.88
C PHE A 29 8.47 -3.42 -10.15
N PHE A 30 8.59 -4.69 -10.53
CA PHE A 30 9.63 -5.60 -10.06
C PHE A 30 10.84 -5.60 -10.99
N LEU A 31 12.03 -5.95 -10.48
CA LEU A 31 13.21 -6.16 -11.33
C LEU A 31 13.05 -7.35 -12.28
N LYS A 32 12.47 -8.45 -11.78
CA LYS A 32 12.20 -9.63 -12.60
C LYS A 32 10.89 -9.41 -13.38
N LYS A 33 11.03 -9.23 -14.69
CA LYS A 33 9.93 -8.91 -15.62
C LYS A 33 9.04 -10.10 -15.98
N GLU A 34 9.56 -11.32 -15.84
CA GLU A 34 8.85 -12.57 -16.15
C GLU A 34 8.65 -13.41 -14.88
N PRO A 35 7.65 -13.05 -14.06
CA PRO A 35 7.29 -13.82 -12.89
C PRO A 35 6.71 -15.18 -13.29
N LYS A 36 7.12 -16.24 -12.58
CA LYS A 36 6.67 -17.62 -12.83
C LYS A 36 5.19 -17.87 -12.50
N ASN A 37 4.54 -16.97 -11.75
CA ASN A 37 3.16 -17.10 -11.33
C ASN A 37 2.42 -15.76 -11.45
N ASN A 38 1.10 -15.84 -11.40
CA ASN A 38 0.22 -14.67 -11.42
C ASN A 38 -0.57 -14.53 -10.11
N ASN A 39 0.12 -14.73 -8.98
CA ASN A 39 -0.50 -14.70 -7.67
C ASN A 39 -1.05 -13.30 -7.33
N LEU A 40 -2.02 -13.27 -6.41
CA LEU A 40 -2.55 -12.01 -5.89
C LEU A 40 -1.49 -11.30 -5.04
N VAL A 41 -1.13 -10.07 -5.42
CA VAL A 41 -0.20 -9.23 -4.65
C VAL A 41 -0.98 -8.49 -3.58
N TYR A 42 -1.97 -7.69 -3.99
CA TYR A 42 -2.79 -6.95 -3.03
C TYR A 42 -4.19 -6.65 -3.55
N GLU A 43 -5.07 -6.37 -2.59
CA GLU A 43 -6.41 -5.84 -2.81
C GLU A 43 -6.54 -4.49 -2.10
N VAL A 44 -7.38 -3.62 -2.65
CA VAL A 44 -7.75 -2.35 -2.04
C VAL A 44 -9.27 -2.24 -2.02
N PHE A 45 -9.82 -2.02 -0.84
CA PHE A 45 -11.25 -1.80 -0.61
C PHE A 45 -11.45 -0.34 -0.25
N ILE A 46 -12.19 0.40 -1.07
CA ILE A 46 -12.36 1.85 -0.94
C ILE A 46 -13.78 2.13 -0.48
N LYS A 47 -13.91 2.93 0.58
CA LYS A 47 -15.16 3.52 1.05
C LYS A 47 -15.07 5.03 0.94
N ASN A 48 -16.06 5.65 0.31
CA ASN A 48 -16.10 7.08 0.12
C ASN A 48 -16.89 7.74 1.26
N TYR A 49 -16.27 8.67 1.97
CA TYR A 49 -16.92 9.53 2.97
C TYR A 49 -16.62 10.99 2.63
N SER A 50 -16.94 11.39 1.40
CA SER A 50 -16.59 12.70 0.82
C SER A 50 -16.63 13.84 1.87
N PRO A 51 -15.56 14.63 2.00
CA PRO A 51 -14.39 14.67 1.11
C PRO A 51 -13.29 13.65 1.48
N MET A 52 -13.39 12.93 2.60
CA MET A 52 -12.35 12.01 3.10
C MET A 52 -12.66 10.56 2.74
N ASN A 53 -11.86 9.96 1.87
CA ASN A 53 -12.03 8.57 1.50
C ASN A 53 -11.13 7.66 2.34
N PHE A 54 -11.63 6.46 2.58
CA PHE A 54 -10.94 5.42 3.34
C PHE A 54 -10.58 4.30 2.38
N ALA A 55 -9.33 3.83 2.41
CA ALA A 55 -8.97 2.63 1.70
C ALA A 55 -8.24 1.63 2.59
N LEU A 56 -8.80 0.42 2.67
CA LEU A 56 -8.15 -0.74 3.28
C LEU A 56 -7.32 -1.45 2.22
N THR A 57 -6.00 -1.41 2.36
CA THR A 57 -5.08 -2.24 1.56
C THR A 57 -4.76 -3.53 2.29
N ILE A 58 -4.97 -4.66 1.62
CA ILE A 58 -4.55 -5.98 2.06
C ILE A 58 -3.45 -6.48 1.12
N LEU A 59 -2.21 -6.44 1.58
CA LEU A 59 -1.03 -6.84 0.83
C LEU A 59 -0.55 -8.22 1.29
N ASN A 60 -0.57 -9.20 0.40
CA ASN A 60 -0.13 -10.57 0.69
C ASN A 60 1.39 -10.62 0.93
N PRO A 61 1.86 -11.56 1.76
CA PRO A 61 3.28 -11.86 1.84
C PRO A 61 3.71 -12.59 0.56
N GLY A 62 4.94 -12.35 0.11
CA GLY A 62 5.47 -12.99 -1.08
C GLY A 62 6.66 -12.24 -1.64
N THR A 63 7.30 -12.83 -2.65
CA THR A 63 8.36 -12.19 -3.41
C THR A 63 8.20 -12.46 -4.91
N VAL A 64 8.69 -11.54 -5.74
CA VAL A 64 9.01 -11.83 -7.14
C VAL A 64 10.53 -11.90 -7.25
N GLY A 65 11.07 -13.12 -7.42
CA GLY A 65 12.49 -13.35 -7.18
C GLY A 65 12.81 -13.10 -5.71
N LYS A 66 13.71 -12.15 -5.43
CA LYS A 66 14.06 -11.73 -4.06
C LYS A 66 13.28 -10.50 -3.58
N GLU A 67 12.63 -9.74 -4.47
CA GLU A 67 11.92 -8.51 -4.09
C GLU A 67 10.60 -8.82 -3.40
N PHE A 68 10.37 -8.23 -2.22
CA PHE A 68 9.11 -8.35 -1.48
C PHE A 68 7.92 -7.82 -2.27
N TYR A 69 6.76 -8.43 -2.06
CA TYR A 69 5.49 -7.89 -2.52
C TYR A 69 5.26 -6.48 -1.97
N MET A 70 4.77 -5.63 -2.85
CA MET A 70 4.62 -4.20 -2.63
C MET A 70 3.48 -3.63 -3.46
N THR A 71 2.95 -2.47 -3.08
CA THR A 71 2.01 -1.74 -3.94
C THR A 71 2.74 -1.11 -5.12
N LYS A 72 2.01 -0.69 -6.18
CA LYS A 72 2.61 0.06 -7.30
C LYS A 72 3.33 1.32 -6.84
N GLY A 73 2.83 1.95 -5.78
CA GLY A 73 3.27 3.25 -5.30
C GLY A 73 2.99 4.39 -6.28
N HIS A 74 2.76 5.58 -5.75
CA HIS A 74 2.38 6.75 -6.54
C HIS A 74 2.65 8.03 -5.78
N VAL A 75 2.54 9.16 -6.47
CA VAL A 75 2.43 10.50 -5.88
C VAL A 75 1.03 11.05 -6.17
N HIS A 76 0.51 11.94 -5.33
CA HIS A 76 -0.74 12.64 -5.63
C HIS A 76 -0.51 13.71 -6.69
N LYS A 77 -1.45 13.85 -7.64
CA LYS A 77 -1.44 14.94 -8.63
C LYS A 77 -1.66 16.30 -7.99
N THR A 78 -2.41 16.33 -6.89
CA THR A 78 -2.73 17.51 -6.10
C THR A 78 -1.84 17.58 -4.86
N LYS A 79 -1.82 18.73 -4.18
CA LYS A 79 -1.03 18.94 -2.97
C LYS A 79 -1.66 18.31 -1.71
N MET A 80 -2.28 17.15 -1.82
CA MET A 80 -2.96 16.47 -0.73
C MET A 80 -2.04 15.55 0.08
N GLN A 81 -2.30 15.48 1.38
CA GLN A 81 -1.67 14.54 2.31
C GLN A 81 -2.51 13.27 2.45
N GLU A 82 -1.90 12.20 2.96
CA GLU A 82 -2.60 10.94 3.26
C GLU A 82 -2.06 10.32 4.54
N PHE A 83 -2.95 9.77 5.35
CA PHE A 83 -2.61 9.07 6.59
C PHE A 83 -2.59 7.56 6.38
N TYR A 84 -1.63 6.88 7.01
CA TYR A 84 -1.46 5.42 7.00
C TYR A 84 -1.49 4.87 8.43
N ILE A 85 -2.35 3.88 8.66
CA ILE A 85 -2.53 3.22 9.96
C ILE A 85 -2.38 1.70 9.80
N LEU A 86 -1.43 1.12 10.53
CA LEU A 86 -1.24 -0.34 10.53
C LEU A 86 -2.33 -1.03 11.36
N LEU A 87 -3.07 -1.95 10.74
CA LEU A 87 -4.07 -2.77 11.42
C LEU A 87 -3.55 -4.17 11.76
N GLU A 88 -2.84 -4.81 10.81
CA GLU A 88 -2.35 -6.18 10.94
C GLU A 88 -1.07 -6.41 10.10
N GLY A 89 -0.23 -7.35 10.52
CA GLY A 89 0.96 -7.76 9.78
C GLY A 89 2.22 -6.96 10.13
N LYS A 90 3.24 -7.11 9.28
CA LYS A 90 4.55 -6.45 9.41
C LYS A 90 4.98 -5.94 8.04
N GLY A 91 5.33 -4.66 7.95
CA GLY A 91 5.69 -4.05 6.68
C GLY A 91 6.32 -2.69 6.84
N LYS A 92 6.65 -2.09 5.70
CA LYS A 92 7.25 -0.76 5.61
C LYS A 92 6.40 0.16 4.75
N LEU A 93 6.34 1.43 5.12
CA LEU A 93 5.92 2.53 4.25
C LEU A 93 7.16 3.24 3.73
N ILE A 94 7.28 3.33 2.42
CA ILE A 94 8.37 4.04 1.74
C ILE A 94 7.85 5.38 1.30
N LEU A 95 8.61 6.44 1.54
CA LEU A 95 8.36 7.81 1.07
C LEU A 95 9.53 8.28 0.23
N GLN A 96 9.28 8.98 -0.87
CA GLN A 96 10.33 9.50 -1.73
C GLN A 96 9.97 10.86 -2.31
N LYS A 97 10.81 11.85 -2.03
CA LYS A 97 10.86 13.17 -2.69
C LYS A 97 12.32 13.60 -2.73
N GLY A 98 13.00 13.34 -3.85
CA GLY A 98 14.46 13.42 -3.93
C GLY A 98 15.15 12.29 -3.16
N ALA A 99 15.19 12.40 -1.84
CA ALA A 99 15.68 11.35 -0.94
C ALA A 99 14.57 10.34 -0.59
N LEU A 100 14.97 9.12 -0.23
CA LEU A 100 14.07 8.04 0.19
C LEU A 100 14.07 7.93 1.72
N LYS A 101 12.88 7.84 2.32
CA LYS A 101 12.66 7.58 3.73
C LYS A 101 11.90 6.28 3.90
N GLU A 102 12.32 5.48 4.86
CA GLU A 102 11.67 4.22 5.23
C GLU A 102 11.02 4.35 6.60
N ILE A 103 9.77 3.91 6.71
CA ILE A 103 9.05 3.87 7.97
C ILE A 103 8.69 2.41 8.24
N ASN A 104 9.17 1.86 9.35
CA ASN A 104 8.71 0.57 9.85
C ASN A 104 7.32 0.78 10.48
N LEU A 105 6.29 0.19 9.87
CA LEU A 105 4.92 0.34 10.37
C LEU A 105 4.77 -0.37 11.72
N LYS A 106 4.25 0.34 12.72
CA LYS A 106 3.89 -0.22 14.02
C LYS A 106 2.42 0.05 14.32
N LYS A 107 1.82 -0.84 15.12
CA LYS A 107 0.43 -0.66 15.57
C LYS A 107 0.35 0.54 16.51
N LYS A 108 -0.79 1.23 16.48
CA LYS A 108 -1.06 2.45 17.27
C LYS A 108 -0.25 3.68 16.84
N GLU A 109 0.45 3.63 15.71
CA GLU A 109 1.10 4.78 15.11
C GLU A 109 0.32 5.28 13.89
N LEU A 110 0.23 6.61 13.76
CA LEU A 110 -0.31 7.31 12.61
C LEU A 110 0.85 7.83 11.76
N ASN A 111 0.91 7.44 10.50
CA ASN A 111 1.97 7.87 9.59
C ASN A 111 1.42 8.84 8.56
N LEU A 112 1.96 10.05 8.51
CA LEU A 112 1.58 11.07 7.53
C LEU A 112 2.48 10.97 6.30
N VAL A 113 1.87 10.89 5.12
CA VAL A 113 2.51 11.13 3.83
C VAL A 113 2.37 12.63 3.53
N PRO A 114 3.47 13.40 3.53
CA PRO A 114 3.40 14.80 3.20
C PRO A 114 3.09 15.01 1.71
N SER A 115 2.56 16.18 1.40
CA SER A 115 2.22 16.59 0.03
C SER A 115 3.42 16.47 -0.93
N GLY A 116 3.17 15.87 -2.10
CA GLY A 116 4.17 15.67 -3.15
C GLY A 116 5.18 14.55 -2.89
N PHE A 117 5.03 13.74 -1.83
CA PHE A 117 5.84 12.55 -1.62
C PHE A 117 5.23 11.36 -2.36
N ALA A 118 6.06 10.70 -3.17
CA ALA A 118 5.70 9.39 -3.67
C ALA A 118 5.76 8.36 -2.54
N HIS A 119 4.80 7.46 -2.48
CA HIS A 119 4.71 6.53 -1.37
C HIS A 119 4.31 5.12 -1.82
N ARG A 120 4.77 4.10 -1.08
CA ARG A 120 4.53 2.67 -1.39
C ARG A 120 4.56 1.82 -0.12
N LEU A 121 3.70 0.81 -0.05
CA LEU A 121 3.71 -0.21 1.00
C LEU A 121 4.51 -1.44 0.57
N ILE A 122 5.23 -2.05 1.51
CA ILE A 122 6.00 -3.28 1.32
C ILE A 122 5.66 -4.26 2.44
N ASN A 123 5.28 -5.49 2.08
CA ASN A 123 5.07 -6.54 3.06
C ASN A 123 6.36 -7.32 3.28
N THR A 124 6.99 -7.08 4.42
CA THR A 124 8.24 -7.75 4.85
C THR A 124 7.97 -8.90 5.82
N GLY A 125 6.70 -9.23 6.07
CA GLY A 125 6.26 -10.26 6.99
C GLY A 125 5.97 -11.60 6.32
N LYS A 126 5.50 -12.56 7.14
CA LYS A 126 5.03 -13.88 6.70
C LYS A 126 3.50 -13.97 6.60
N THR A 127 2.78 -12.91 6.96
CA THR A 127 1.32 -12.83 6.97
C THR A 127 0.83 -11.62 6.19
N LYS A 128 -0.49 -11.50 5.96
CA LYS A 128 -1.08 -10.36 5.28
C LYS A 128 -0.78 -9.06 6.04
N LEU A 129 -0.30 -8.06 5.31
CA LEU A 129 -0.17 -6.69 5.79
C LEU A 129 -1.48 -5.95 5.49
N LYS A 130 -2.16 -5.48 6.54
CA LYS A 130 -3.42 -4.73 6.42
C LYS A 130 -3.22 -3.31 6.91
N VAL A 131 -3.41 -2.35 6.02
CA VAL A 131 -3.18 -0.93 6.29
C VAL A 131 -4.41 -0.15 5.87
N LEU A 132 -4.91 0.68 6.78
CA LEU A 132 -5.94 1.67 6.48
C LEU A 132 -5.25 2.96 6.03
N THR A 133 -5.79 3.54 4.97
CA THR A 133 -5.40 4.86 4.48
C THR A 133 -6.59 5.80 4.52
N ILE A 134 -6.33 7.07 4.85
CA ILE A 134 -7.32 8.15 4.87
C ILE A 134 -6.77 9.28 4.02
N TYR A 135 -7.49 9.66 2.98
CA TYR A 135 -7.03 10.64 1.99
C TYR A 135 -8.18 11.50 1.45
N HIS A 136 -7.86 12.72 1.00
CA HIS A 136 -8.82 13.58 0.31
C HIS A 136 -9.23 12.96 -1.03
N GLU A 137 -10.50 13.07 -1.43
CA GLU A 137 -11.00 12.53 -2.71
C GLU A 137 -10.27 13.07 -3.95
N ASP A 138 -9.63 14.23 -3.82
CA ASP A 138 -8.77 14.87 -4.81
C ASP A 138 -7.34 14.31 -4.87
N SER A 139 -7.00 13.35 -4.01
CA SER A 139 -5.69 12.68 -3.99
C SER A 139 -5.57 11.69 -5.17
N LYS A 140 -5.76 12.18 -6.40
CA LYS A 140 -5.71 11.35 -7.61
C LYS A 140 -4.29 10.80 -7.79
N PRO A 141 -4.11 9.47 -7.94
CA PRO A 141 -2.78 8.89 -8.03
C PRO A 141 -2.13 9.15 -9.39
N GLN A 142 -0.83 9.49 -9.36
CA GLN A 142 0.06 9.47 -10.51
C GLN A 142 1.08 8.35 -10.33
N TYR A 143 0.89 7.27 -11.11
CA TYR A 143 1.80 6.13 -11.16
C TYR A 143 3.02 6.43 -12.04
N GLY A 144 3.99 5.51 -12.05
CA GLY A 144 5.22 5.62 -12.87
C GLY A 144 6.43 6.18 -12.12
N VAL A 145 6.29 6.44 -10.81
CA VAL A 145 7.42 6.87 -9.99
C VAL A 145 8.46 5.74 -9.89
N LYS A 146 9.71 6.04 -10.25
CA LYS A 146 10.87 5.16 -10.03
C LYS A 146 11.37 5.32 -8.59
N PHE A 147 11.09 4.33 -7.75
CA PHE A 147 11.64 4.28 -6.39
C PHE A 147 13.13 3.87 -6.44
N LYS A 148 13.98 4.63 -5.76
CA LYS A 148 15.45 4.50 -5.83
C LYS A 148 15.99 3.24 -5.14
N LYS A 149 15.26 2.68 -4.18
CA LYS A 149 15.69 1.52 -3.39
C LYS A 149 14.79 0.31 -3.62
N ARG A 150 15.42 -0.86 -3.75
CA ARG A 150 14.76 -2.17 -3.80
C ARG A 150 14.77 -2.84 -2.43
N PHE A 151 13.77 -3.69 -2.18
CA PHE A 151 13.56 -4.32 -0.89
C PHE A 151 13.52 -5.83 -1.06
N ASN A 152 14.63 -6.48 -0.73
CA ASN A 152 14.83 -7.89 -0.96
C ASN A 152 14.72 -8.69 0.34
N LYS A 153 14.15 -9.89 0.23
CA LYS A 153 14.28 -10.93 1.24
C LYS A 153 15.73 -11.40 1.25
N LYS A 154 16.37 -11.33 2.42
CA LYS A 154 17.70 -11.90 2.65
C LYS A 154 17.64 -13.41 2.50
#